data_AF-A0A8C7DZW5-F1
#
_entry.id   AF-A0A8C7DZW5-F1
#
_cell.length_a   1.000
_cell.length_b   1.000
_cell.length_c   1.000
_cell.angle_alpha   90.00
_cell.angle_beta   90.00
_cell.angle_gamma   90.00
#
_symmetry.space_group_name_H-M   'P 1'
#
loop_
_entity.id
_entity.type
_entity.pdbx_description
1 polymer ?
#
loop_
_entity_poly.entity_id
_entity_poly.type
_entity_poly.pdbx_seq_one_letter_code
_entity_poly.pdbx_strand_id
1 'polypeptide(L)' 'LPTFHLVCKTVSGQGAFATCPSGYLPTSCVCGMICASWDIRQNSICNCQCPKIDRTSAWCCKVSFN' A
#
# COMPACT_ATOMS: atom_id res chain seq x y z
N LEU A 1 9.44 -11.58 -27.76
CA LEU A 1 8.13 -11.33 -27.11
C LEU A 1 8.37 -10.28 -26.02
N PRO A 2 7.50 -9.28 -25.86
CA PRO A 2 7.64 -8.30 -24.79
C PRO A 2 7.53 -9.00 -23.42
N THR A 3 8.39 -8.59 -22.49
CA THR A 3 8.40 -9.10 -21.11
C THR A 3 7.71 -8.12 -20.17
N PHE A 4 6.85 -8.64 -19.31
CA PHE A 4 6.15 -7.86 -18.30
C PHE A 4 6.79 -8.12 -16.95
N HIS A 5 7.13 -7.04 -16.25
CA HIS A 5 7.66 -7.12 -14.89
C HIS A 5 6.67 -6.50 -13.91
N LEU A 6 6.43 -7.18 -12.79
CA LEU A 6 5.75 -6.57 -11.65
C LEU A 6 6.80 -5.83 -10.80
N VAL A 7 6.77 -4.50 -10.85
CA VAL A 7 7.68 -3.65 -10.08
C VAL A 7 6.95 -3.20 -8.82
N CYS A 8 7.49 -3.54 -7.65
CA CYS A 8 6.87 -3.24 -6.37
C CYS A 8 7.79 -2.43 -5.45
N LYS A 9 7.18 -1.67 -4.55
CA LYS A 9 7.86 -0.96 -3.46
C LYS A 9 6.94 -0.81 -2.26
N THR A 10 7.54 -0.69 -1.07
CA THR A 10 6.80 -0.38 0.14
C THR A 10 6.79 1.13 0.37
N VAL A 11 5.61 1.68 0.66
CA VAL A 11 5.45 3.08 1.09
C VAL A 11 4.90 3.07 2.51
N SER A 12 5.61 3.70 3.43
CA SER A 12 5.17 3.81 4.82
C SER A 12 4.85 5.25 5.19
N GLY A 13 3.85 5.44 6.04
CA GLY A 13 3.46 6.72 6.61
C GLY A 13 3.13 6.60 8.09
N GLN A 14 3.22 7.73 8.81
CA GLN A 14 2.72 7.85 10.17
C GLN A 14 1.19 7.90 10.17
N GLY A 15 0.57 7.38 11.21
CA GLY A 15 -0.89 7.32 11.34
C GLY A 15 -1.53 6.24 10.48
N ALA A 16 -2.84 6.35 10.28
CA ALA A 16 -3.67 5.29 9.71
C ALA A 16 -3.56 5.12 8.18
N PHE A 17 -2.90 6.04 7.48
CA PHE A 17 -2.90 6.07 6.01
C PHE A 17 -1.51 5.90 5.39
N ALA A 18 -1.45 5.17 4.28
CA ALA A 18 -0.30 5.18 3.38
C ALA A 18 -0.78 5.19 1.93
N THR A 19 -0.28 6.14 1.14
CA THR A 19 -0.73 6.33 -0.25
C THR A 19 0.32 5.86 -1.22
N CYS A 20 -0.06 4.96 -2.14
CA CYS A 20 0.80 4.58 -3.24
C CYS A 20 0.99 5.76 -4.22
N PRO A 21 2.20 5.95 -4.76
CA PRO A 21 2.44 7.00 -5.73
C PRO A 21 1.74 6.69 -7.04
N SER A 22 1.52 7.74 -7.85
CA SER A 22 0.86 7.65 -9.14
C SER A 22 1.41 6.51 -10.00
N GLY A 23 0.51 5.73 -10.58
CA GLY A 23 0.84 4.56 -11.41
C GLY A 23 1.16 3.28 -10.64
N TYR A 24 1.17 3.30 -9.31
CA TYR A 24 1.22 2.10 -8.47
C TYR A 24 -0.12 1.89 -7.76
N LEU A 25 -0.52 0.62 -7.62
CA LEU A 25 -1.69 0.22 -6.86
C LEU A 25 -1.26 -0.56 -5.60
N PRO A 26 -1.93 -0.37 -4.46
CA PRO A 26 -1.71 -1.19 -3.28
C PRO A 26 -2.20 -2.61 -3.53
N THR A 27 -1.34 -3.59 -3.30
CA THR A 27 -1.68 -5.02 -3.32
C THR A 27 -1.90 -5.59 -1.92
N SER A 28 -1.34 -4.93 -0.90
CA SER A 28 -1.46 -5.30 0.51
C SER A 28 -1.17 -4.11 1.40
N CYS A 29 -1.72 -4.12 2.62
CA CYS A 29 -1.46 -3.14 3.65
C CYS A 29 -0.96 -3.82 4.93
N VAL A 30 -0.09 -3.15 5.67
CA VAL A 30 0.38 -3.57 6.99
C VAL A 30 0.19 -2.41 7.96
N CYS A 31 -0.44 -2.69 9.09
CA CYS A 31 -0.70 -1.70 10.13
C CYS A 31 0.19 -1.98 11.33
N GLY A 32 0.59 -0.92 12.03
CA GLY A 32 1.18 -1.03 13.36
C GLY A 32 0.14 -1.40 14.41
N MET A 33 0.57 -1.40 15.68
CA MET A 33 -0.26 -1.74 16.84
C MET A 33 -0.99 -3.09 16.76
N ILE A 34 -0.41 -4.08 16.07
CA ILE A 34 -0.98 -5.43 15.90
C ILE A 34 -2.37 -5.38 15.21
N CYS A 35 -2.65 -4.31 14.47
CA CYS A 35 -3.88 -4.19 13.71
C CYS A 35 -3.79 -5.00 12.42
N ALA A 36 -4.75 -5.90 12.19
CA ALA A 36 -4.91 -6.61 10.93
C ALA A 36 -6.09 -6.10 10.09
N SER A 37 -6.89 -5.16 10.61
CA SER A 37 -8.06 -4.62 9.91
C SER A 37 -7.66 -3.44 9.04
N TRP A 38 -7.71 -3.62 7.72
CA TRP A 38 -7.40 -2.58 6.74
C TRP A 38 -8.28 -2.70 5.50
N ASP A 39 -8.44 -1.58 4.80
CA ASP A 39 -9.08 -1.49 3.49
C ASP A 39 -8.26 -0.62 2.52
N ILE A 40 -8.55 -0.73 1.23
CA ILE A 40 -8.00 0.16 0.20
C ILE A 40 -9.07 1.19 -0.18
N ARG A 41 -8.74 2.48 -0.01
CA ARG A 41 -9.58 3.61 -0.40
C ARG A 41 -9.10 4.22 -1.71
N GLN A 42 -10.04 4.66 -2.53
CA GLN A 42 -9.77 5.42 -3.76
C GLN A 42 -8.70 4.74 -4.66
N ASN A 43 -8.67 3.40 -4.63
CA ASN A 43 -7.74 2.53 -5.35
C ASN A 43 -6.24 2.76 -5.09
N SER A 44 -5.87 3.60 -4.12
CA SER A 44 -4.47 4.03 -3.96
C SER A 44 -4.02 4.20 -2.51
N ILE A 45 -4.96 4.19 -1.55
CA ILE A 45 -4.69 4.51 -0.15
C ILE A 45 -4.94 3.27 0.70
N CYS A 46 -3.92 2.78 1.40
CA CYS A 46 -4.11 1.85 2.50
C CYS A 46 -4.66 2.61 3.71
N ASN A 47 -5.77 2.12 4.26
CA ASN A 47 -6.41 2.65 5.46
C ASN A 47 -6.47 1.58 6.55
N CYS A 48 -5.73 1.77 7.63
CA CYS A 48 -5.79 0.92 8.82
C CYS A 48 -6.92 1.38 9.75
N GLN A 49 -7.80 0.45 10.13
CA GLN A 49 -9.09 0.79 10.74
C GLN A 49 -9.09 0.75 12.27
N CYS A 50 -8.07 0.15 12.89
CA CYS A 50 -8.01 0.07 14.35
C CYS A 50 -7.74 1.46 14.98
N PRO A 51 -8.09 1.67 16.26
CA PRO A 51 -7.74 2.89 16.96
C PRO A 51 -6.23 2.99 17.21
N LYS A 52 -5.73 4.24 17.30
CA LYS A 52 -4.35 4.57 17.71
C LYS A 52 -3.24 3.97 16.82
N ILE A 53 -3.50 3.78 15.52
CA ILE A 53 -2.47 3.37 14.56
C ILE A 53 -1.33 4.39 14.59
N ASP A 54 -0.13 3.90 14.90
CA ASP A 54 1.11 4.64 14.87
C ASP A 54 1.66 4.73 13.44
N ARG A 55 1.55 3.64 12.68
CA ARG A 55 2.10 3.54 11.33
C ARG A 55 1.25 2.66 10.40
N THR A 56 1.21 3.03 9.13
CA THR A 56 0.68 2.21 8.04
C THR A 56 1.74 2.04 6.96
N SER A 57 1.78 0.86 6.33
CA SER A 57 2.59 0.58 5.16
C SER A 57 1.75 -0.02 4.04
N ALA A 58 1.92 0.51 2.84
CA ALA A 58 1.30 0.01 1.62
C ALA A 58 2.34 -0.71 0.76
N TRP A 59 2.01 -1.92 0.30
CA TRP A 59 2.78 -2.60 -0.73
C TRP A 59 2.25 -2.18 -2.10
N CYS A 60 3.00 -1.32 -2.79
CA CYS A 60 2.61 -0.65 -4.02
C CYS A 60 3.27 -1.32 -5.22
N CYS A 61 2.49 -1.84 -6.16
CA CYS A 61 3.01 -2.51 -7.36
C CYS A 61 2.46 -1.89 -8.66
N LYS A 62 3.20 -2.05 -9.74
CA LYS A 62 2.76 -1.73 -11.10
C LYS A 62 3.29 -2.75 -12.10
N VAL A 63 2.59 -2.91 -13.21
CA VAL A 63 3.11 -3.64 -14.37
C VAL A 63 3.99 -2.69 -15.17
N SER A 64 5.22 -3.11 -15.46
CA SER A 64 6.20 -2.38 -16.28
C SER A 64 6.56 -3.20 -17.51
N PHE A 65 6.84 -2.51 -18.60
CA PHE A 65 7.31 -3.06 -19.86
C PHE A 65 8.76 -2.68 -20.04
N ASN A 66 9.60 -3.64 -20.41
CA ASN A 66 10.95 -3.42 -20.93
C ASN A 66 11.00 -3.89 -22.38
#